data_AF-A0A1I7UTV8-F1
#
_entry.id   AF-A0A1I7UTV8-F1
#
_cell.length_a   1.000
_cell.length_b   1.000
_cell.length_c   1.000
_cell.angle_alpha   90.00
_cell.angle_beta   90.00
_cell.angle_gamma   90.00
#
_symmetry.space_group_name_H-M   'P 1'
#
loop_
_entity.id
_entity.type
_entity.pdbx_description
1 polymer ?
#
loop_
_entity_poly.entity_id
_entity_poly.type
_entity_poly.pdbx_seq_one_letter_code
_entity_poly.pdbx_strand_id
1 'polypeptide(L)'
;MRYDDLTVFLYCERDSYIPWSVECAFQMKIVHPSGKTESKVNAEVFGLKNGSWTGWCFFMKWEEMKKEYLDGDQLTVVVNVNINEIIGIP
;
A
#
# COMPACT_ATOMS: atom_id res chain seq x y z
N MET A 1 24.47 -1.67 -5.36
CA MET A 1 23.91 -1.24 -4.07
C MET A 1 22.59 -1.94 -3.88
N ARG A 2 22.47 -2.80 -2.86
CA ARG A 2 21.18 -3.38 -2.48
C ARG A 2 20.46 -2.30 -1.68
N TYR A 3 19.35 -1.79 -2.20
CA TYR A 3 18.44 -0.98 -1.40
C TYR A 3 17.72 -1.93 -0.46
N ASP A 4 18.15 -1.95 0.80
CA ASP A 4 17.54 -2.75 1.87
C ASP A 4 16.46 -1.89 2.52
N ASP A 5 15.41 -1.62 1.75
CA ASP A 5 14.26 -0.82 2.14
C ASP A 5 13.02 -1.71 2.18
N LEU A 6 12.20 -1.53 3.21
CA LEU A 6 10.85 -2.06 3.23
C LEU A 6 10.07 -1.44 2.07
N THR A 7 9.53 -2.33 1.25
CA THR A 7 8.66 -1.98 0.12
C THR A 7 7.23 -2.36 0.45
N VAL A 8 6.29 -1.43 0.24
CA VAL A 8 4.86 -1.67 0.49
C VAL A 8 4.05 -1.21 -0.72
N PHE A 9 3.25 -2.12 -1.27
CA PHE A 9 2.38 -1.87 -2.42
C PHE A 9 0.93 -2.26 -2.12
N LEU A 10 0.00 -1.48 -2.69
CA LEU A 10 -1.41 -1.81 -2.82
C LEU A 10 -1.60 -2.49 -4.16
N TYR A 11 -2.28 -3.64 -4.13
CA TYR A 11 -2.67 -4.36 -5.32
C TYR A 11 -4.18 -4.26 -5.52
N CYS A 12 -4.59 -3.89 -6.74
CA CYS A 12 -5.97 -3.97 -7.17
C CYS A 12 -6.00 -4.58 -8.56
N GLU A 13 -6.61 -5.76 -8.66
CA GLU A 13 -6.84 -6.46 -9.90
C GLU A 13 -8.28 -6.94 -9.92
N ARG A 14 -8.79 -7.14 -11.13
CA ARG A 14 -10.02 -7.86 -11.37
C ARG A 14 -9.80 -8.83 -12.52
N ASP A 15 -10.18 -10.08 -12.29
CA ASP A 15 -10.23 -11.12 -13.31
C ASP A 15 -11.47 -10.92 -14.19
N SER A 16 -11.38 -10.00 -15.14
CA SER A 16 -12.44 -9.70 -16.11
C SER A 16 -11.89 -9.00 -17.34
N TYR A 17 -12.41 -9.38 -18.51
CA TYR A 17 -12.16 -8.67 -19.76
C TYR A 17 -13.00 -7.40 -19.92
N ILE A 18 -13.99 -7.18 -19.04
CA ILE A 18 -14.78 -5.96 -19.05
C ILE A 18 -13.89 -4.82 -18.57
N PRO A 19 -13.77 -3.71 -19.33
CA PRO A 19 -13.04 -2.54 -18.88
C PRO A 19 -13.53 -2.09 -17.51
N TRP A 20 -12.58 -1.92 -16.60
CA TRP A 20 -12.85 -1.52 -15.22
C TRP A 20 -11.82 -0.53 -14.76
N SER A 21 -12.21 0.31 -13.81
CA SER A 21 -11.31 1.15 -13.06
C SER A 21 -11.79 1.36 -11.64
N VAL A 22 -10.84 1.60 -10.74
CA VAL A 22 -11.07 1.98 -9.35
C VAL A 22 -10.21 3.20 -9.08
N GLU A 23 -10.85 4.36 -8.95
CA GLU A 23 -10.21 5.56 -8.44
C GLU A 23 -10.27 5.55 -6.93
N CYS A 24 -9.13 5.69 -6.27
CA CYS A 24 -9.07 5.73 -4.82
C CYS A 24 -7.99 6.66 -4.30
N ALA A 25 -8.20 7.14 -3.07
CA ALA A 25 -7.15 7.68 -2.23
C ALA A 25 -6.89 6.67 -1.10
N PHE A 26 -5.64 6.49 -0.71
CA PHE A 26 -5.31 5.55 0.36
C PHE A 26 -4.19 6.06 1.26
N GLN A 27 -4.22 5.57 2.49
CA GLN A 27 -3.17 5.75 3.49
C GLN A 27 -2.63 4.39 3.90
N MET A 28 -1.32 4.20 3.80
CA MET A 28 -0.62 3.06 4.37
C MET A 28 0.08 3.49 5.66
N LYS A 29 -0.04 2.68 6.71
CA LYS A 29 0.63 2.88 8.00
C LYS A 29 1.41 1.66 8.39
N ILE A 30 2.62 1.87 8.88
CA ILE A 30 3.32 0.90 9.72
C ILE A 30 3.01 1.26 11.16
N VAL A 31 2.51 0.30 11.93
CA VAL A 31 2.07 0.55 13.31
C VAL A 31 2.77 -0.41 14.27
N HIS A 32 3.23 0.12 15.40
CA HIS A 32 3.78 -0.66 16.51
C HIS A 32 2.82 -0.58 17.71
N PRO A 33 2.67 -1.65 18.52
CA PRO A 33 1.76 -1.66 19.68
C PRO A 33 2.02 -0.57 20.73
N SER A 34 3.23 0.00 20.78
CA SER A 34 3.54 1.16 21.64
C SER A 34 2.86 2.47 21.20
N GLY A 35 2.14 2.48 20.07
CA GLY A 35 1.51 3.66 19.50
C GLY A 35 2.38 4.42 18.49
N LYS A 36 3.61 3.95 18.24
CA LYS A 36 4.46 4.52 17.18
C LYS A 36 3.91 4.16 15.80
N THR A 37 3.82 5.15 14.92
CA THR A 37 3.30 4.98 13.56
C THR A 37 4.09 5.78 12.54
N GLU A 38 4.33 5.18 11.37
CA GLU A 38 4.79 5.89 10.16
C GLU A 38 3.71 5.75 9.09
N SER A 39 3.41 6.81 8.34
CA SER A 39 2.35 6.76 7.33
C SER A 39 2.69 7.49 6.05
N LYS A 40 2.22 6.94 4.92
CA LYS A 40 2.25 7.59 3.62
C LYS A 40 0.86 7.57 2.99
N VAL A 41 0.56 8.59 2.20
CA VAL A 41 -0.71 8.76 1.49
C VAL A 41 -0.45 8.86 0.00
N ASN A 42 -1.35 8.31 -0.80
CA ASN A 42 -1.33 8.46 -2.25
C ASN A 42 -2.76 8.40 -2.81
N ALA A 43 -2.92 8.76 -4.08
CA ALA A 43 -4.12 8.47 -4.86
C ALA A 43 -3.72 7.74 -6.14
N GLU A 44 -4.58 6.83 -6.60
CA GLU A 44 -4.32 6.01 -7.77
C GLU A 44 -5.62 5.67 -8.50
N VAL A 45 -5.53 5.48 -9.81
CA VAL A 45 -6.60 4.90 -10.62
C VAL A 45 -6.14 3.53 -11.10
N PHE A 46 -6.60 2.46 -10.46
CA PHE A 46 -6.39 1.10 -10.95
C PHE A 46 -7.33 0.80 -12.12
N GLY A 47 -6.96 -0.13 -12.99
CA GLY A 47 -7.83 -0.58 -14.07
C GLY A 47 -7.09 -1.28 -15.20
N LEU A 48 -7.81 -1.80 -16.19
CA LEU A 48 -7.23 -2.59 -17.29
C LEU A 48 -6.15 -1.84 -18.10
N LYS A 49 -6.27 -0.52 -18.23
CA LYS A 49 -5.31 0.33 -18.93
C LYS A 49 -4.20 0.89 -18.02
N ASN A 50 -4.38 0.77 -16.70
CA ASN A 50 -3.47 1.28 -15.69
C ASN A 50 -2.77 0.09 -15.00
N GLY A 51 -1.75 0.37 -14.19
CA GLY A 51 -1.10 -0.67 -13.40
C GLY A 51 -2.05 -1.23 -12.34
N SER A 52 -1.85 -2.49 -11.95
CA SER A 52 -2.55 -3.10 -10.80
C SER A 52 -1.84 -2.86 -9.47
N TRP A 53 -0.63 -2.30 -9.50
CA TRP A 53 0.23 -2.08 -8.34
C TRP A 53 0.55 -0.60 -8.19
N THR A 54 0.47 -0.08 -6.97
CA THR A 54 0.93 1.28 -6.61
C THR A 54 1.44 1.28 -5.18
N GLY A 55 2.40 2.15 -4.85
CA GLY A 55 3.01 2.16 -3.51
C GLY A 55 4.41 2.74 -3.51
N TRP A 56 5.22 2.30 -2.54
CA TRP A 56 6.56 2.86 -2.32
C TRP A 56 7.62 1.76 -2.27
N CYS A 57 8.55 1.80 -3.24
CA CYS A 57 9.79 1.01 -3.23
C CYS A 57 10.69 1.35 -2.03
N PHE A 58 10.59 2.59 -1.54
CA PHE A 58 11.36 3.10 -0.41
C PHE A 58 10.37 3.60 0.65
N PHE A 59 9.59 2.69 1.23
CA PHE A 59 8.66 3.08 2.28
C PHE A 59 9.43 3.52 3.52
N MET A 60 10.35 2.67 3.98
CA MET A 60 11.19 2.86 5.17
C MET A 60 12.46 2.01 5.03
N LYS A 61 13.57 2.43 5.62
CA LYS A 61 14.78 1.60 5.65
C LYS A 61 14.52 0.30 6.41
N TRP A 62 15.02 -0.82 5.92
CA TRP A 62 14.80 -2.13 6.54
C TRP A 62 15.32 -2.20 7.98
N GLU A 63 16.51 -1.65 8.24
CA GLU A 63 17.07 -1.59 9.59
C GLU A 63 16.25 -0.73 10.56
N GLU A 64 15.65 0.36 10.08
CA GLU A 64 14.77 1.20 10.88
C GLU A 64 13.48 0.46 11.22
N MET A 65 12.88 -0.20 10.23
CA MET A 65 11.69 -1.05 10.44
C MET A 65 11.95 -2.10 11.52
N LYS A 66 13.06 -2.83 11.43
CA LYS A 66 13.41 -3.87 12.41
C LYS A 66 13.58 -3.33 13.82
N LYS A 67 14.24 -2.18 13.95
CA LYS A 67 14.56 -1.60 15.26
C LYS A 67 13.35 -0.95 15.93
N GLU A 68 12.50 -0.30 15.14
CA GLU A 68 11.53 0.66 15.68
C GLU A 68 10.07 0.24 15.52
N TYR A 69 9.78 -0.72 14.64
CA TYR A 69 8.42 -1.07 14.27
C TYR A 69 8.09 -2.57 14.37
N LEU A 70 9.08 -3.44 14.52
CA LEU A 70 8.81 -4.84 14.84
C LEU A 70 8.37 -4.99 16.30
N ASP A 71 7.31 -5.76 16.50
CA ASP A 71 6.94 -6.32 17.80
C ASP A 71 7.29 -7.82 17.79
N GLY A 72 8.41 -8.17 18.44
CA GLY A 72 9.05 -9.46 18.24
C GLY A 72 9.55 -9.61 16.81
N ASP A 73 8.93 -10.50 16.04
CA ASP A 73 9.24 -10.74 14.61
C ASP A 73 8.02 -10.41 13.71
N GLN A 74 7.10 -9.59 14.20
CA GLN A 74 5.88 -9.22 13.48
C GLN A 74 5.88 -7.74 13.14
N LEU A 75 5.57 -7.45 11.88
CA LEU A 75 5.34 -6.10 11.37
C LEU A 75 3.85 -5.93 11.07
N THR A 76 3.21 -4.89 11.62
CA THR A 76 1.82 -4.59 11.30
C THR A 76 1.73 -3.46 10.28
N VAL A 77 1.09 -3.75 9.15
CA VAL A 77 0.77 -2.77 8.10
C VAL A 77 -0.74 -2.59 8.04
N VAL A 78 -1.20 -1.34 8.16
CA VAL A 78 -2.62 -0.98 8.06
C VAL A 78 -2.82 -0.14 6.81
N VAL A 79 -3.75 -0.54 5.95
CA VAL A 79 -4.10 0.20 4.73
C VAL A 79 -5.54 0.67 4.84
N ASN A 80 -5.74 1.99 4.80
CA ASN A 80 -7.06 2.61 4.72
C ASN A 80 -7.27 3.10 3.29
N VAL A 81 -8.25 2.54 2.59
CA VAL A 81 -8.58 2.92 1.20
C VAL A 81 -9.92 3.61 1.20
N ASN A 82 -9.96 4.80 0.61
CA ASN A 82 -11.18 5.52 0.27
C ASN A 82 -11.40 5.38 -1.24
N ILE A 83 -12.45 4.66 -1.63
CA ILE A 83 -12.79 4.48 -3.03
C ILE A 83 -13.67 5.66 -3.45
N ASN A 84 -13.20 6.43 -4.43
CA ASN A 84 -13.90 7.61 -4.93
C ASN A 84 -14.87 7.22 -6.04
N GLU A 85 -14.44 6.36 -6.96
CA GLU A 85 -15.23 5.91 -8.10
C GLU A 85 -14.87 4.47 -8.48
N ILE A 86 -15.88 3.71 -8.89
CA ILE A 86 -15.73 2.38 -9.46
C ILE A 86 -16.49 2.33 -10.79
N ILE A 87 -15.81 1.87 -11.85
CA ILE A 87 -16.42 1.65 -13.17
C ILE A 87 -16.30 0.18 -13.55
N GLY A 88 -17.34 -0.33 -14.21
CA GLY A 88 -17.35 -1.67 -14.81
C GLY A 88 -17.61 -2.80 -13.82
N ILE A 89 -17.76 -2.51 -12.52
CA ILE A 89 -18.21 -3.45 -11.49
C ILE A 89 -19.73 -3.26 -11.35
N PRO A 90 -20.55 -4.30 -11.58
CA PRO A 90 -22.00 -4.22 -11.46
C PRO A 90 -22.47 -4.03 -10.01
#